data_AF-A0A538E0K0-F1
#
_entry.id   AF-A0A538E0K0-F1
#
_cell.length_a   1.000
_cell.length_b   1.000
_cell.length_c   1.000
_cell.angle_alpha   90.00
_cell.angle_beta   90.00
_cell.angle_gamma   90.00
#
_symmetry.space_group_name_H-M   'P 1'
#
loop_
_entity.id
_entity.type
_entity.pdbx_description
1 polymer ?
#
loop_
_entity_poly.entity_id
_entity_poly.type
_entity_poly.pdbx_seq_one_letter_code
_entity_poly.pdbx_strand_id
1 'polypeptide(L)' 'HRERARALPHWLEHYNRHRPHSSLGDRPPISRVHNVCG' A
#
# COMPACT_ATOMS: atom_id res chain seq x y z
N HIS A 1 -21.14 7.21 -5.01
CA HIS A 1 -20.25 6.06 -4.73
C HIS A 1 -19.42 5.52 -5.91
N ARG A 2 -19.77 5.79 -7.19
CA ARG A 2 -19.01 5.26 -8.35
C ARG A 2 -17.60 5.86 -8.51
N GLU A 3 -17.41 7.13 -8.17
CA GLU A 3 -16.11 7.81 -8.29
C GLU A 3 -15.06 7.25 -7.33
N ARG A 4 -15.45 7.01 -6.07
CA ARG A 4 -14.58 6.39 -5.08
C ARG A 4 -14.16 4.97 -5.49
N ALA A 5 -15.08 4.20 -6.07
CA ALA A 5 -14.77 2.85 -6.55
C ALA A 5 -13.77 2.85 -7.71
N ARG A 6 -13.85 3.85 -8.60
CA ARG A 6 -12.89 4.02 -9.71
C ARG A 6 -11.51 4.47 -9.24
N ALA A 7 -11.43 5.31 -8.21
CA ALA A 7 -10.18 5.78 -7.64
C ALA A 7 -9.50 4.76 -6.70
N LEU A 8 -10.26 3.80 -6.16
CA LEU A 8 -9.80 2.80 -5.21
C LEU A 8 -8.57 1.99 -5.66
N PRO A 9 -8.51 1.41 -6.88
CA PRO A 9 -7.34 0.64 -7.31
C PRO A 9 -6.07 1.48 -7.34
N HIS A 10 -6.13 2.70 -7.87
CA HIS A 10 -4.98 3.62 -7.89
C HIS A 10 -4.54 4.01 -6.48
N TRP A 11 -5.50 4.27 -5.59
CA TRP A 11 -5.20 4.61 -4.20
C TRP A 11 -4.54 3.45 -3.45
N LEU A 12 -5.01 2.22 -3.66
CA LEU A 12 -4.43 1.02 -3.06
C LEU A 12 -2.99 0.78 -3.52
N GLU A 13 -2.71 0.94 -4.81
CA GLU A 13 -1.34 0.81 -5.33
C GLU A 13 -0.42 1.85 -4.68
N HIS A 14 -0.84 3.12 -4.67
CA HIS A 14 -0.07 4.18 -4.07
C HIS A 14 0.20 3.93 -2.57
N TYR A 15 -0.84 3.54 -1.83
CA TYR A 15 -0.73 3.25 -0.40
C TYR A 15 0.23 2.09 -0.13
N ASN A 16 0.09 0.97 -0.85
CA ASN A 16 0.88 -0.23 -0.60
C ASN A 16 2.33 -0.11 -1.07
N ARG A 17 2.58 0.63 -2.16
CA ARG A 17 3.89 0.65 -2.84
C ARG A 17 4.72 1.91 -2.62
N HIS A 18 4.09 3.05 -2.35
CA HIS A 18 4.78 4.35 -2.38
C HIS A 18 4.64 5.16 -1.10
N ARG A 19 3.56 4.96 -0.33
CA ARG A 19 3.29 5.73 0.88
C ARG A 19 4.36 5.43 1.95
N PRO A 20 5.16 6.42 2.39
CA PRO A 20 6.15 6.20 3.43
C PRO A 20 5.49 6.09 4.81
N HIS A 21 5.89 5.11 5.62
CA HIS A 21 5.43 4.97 6.99
C HIS A 21 6.59 5.14 7.98
N SER A 22 6.43 6.09 8.91
CA SER A 22 7.42 6.36 9.96
C SER A 22 7.68 5.15 10.86
N SER A 23 6.65 4.33 11.13
CA SER A 23 6.79 3.07 11.87
C SER A 23 7.61 2.00 11.13
N LEU A 24 7.86 2.20 9.83
CA LEU A 24 8.61 1.29 8.95
C LEU A 24 9.95 1.89 8.49
N GLY A 25 10.40 2.97 9.13
CA GLY A 25 11.61 3.70 8.71
C GLY A 25 11.45 4.32 7.32
N ASP A 26 10.31 4.96 7.09
CA ASP A 26 9.92 5.63 5.83
C ASP A 26 9.77 4.69 4.63
N ARG A 27 9.64 3.39 4.87
CA ARG A 27 9.40 2.38 3.84
C ARG A 27 7.90 2.16 3.59
N PRO A 28 7.51 1.76 2.37
CA PRO A 28 6.12 1.45 2.06
C PRO A 28 5.66 0.14 2.71
N PRO A 29 4.34 -0.05 2.94
CA PRO A 29 3.78 -1.23 3.62
C PRO A 29 4.23 -2.57 3.05
N ILE A 30 4.33 -2.66 1.72
CA ILE A 30 4.74 -3.89 1.03
C ILE A 30 6.13 -4.38 1.45
N SER A 31 6.99 -3.47 1.93
CA SER A 31 8.35 -3.80 2.41
C SER A 31 8.35 -4.69 3.66
N ARG A 32 7.21 -4.81 4.36
CA ARG A 32 7.07 -5.70 5.52
C ARG A 32 6.58 -7.09 5.18
N VAL A 33 6.05 -7.29 3.98
CA VAL A 33 5.53 -8.59 3.56
C VAL A 33 6.73 -9.50 3.40
N HIS A 34 7.12 -10.14 4.50
CA HIS A 34 8.04 -11.26 4.47
C HIS A 34 7.35 -12.34 3.68
N ASN A 35 8.07 -12.96 2.73
CA ASN A 35 7.58 -14.07 1.91
C ASN A 35 6.91 -15.10 2.80
N VAL A 36 5.59 -14.96 2.98
CA VAL A 36 4.75 -15.92 3.66
C VAL A 36 4.74 -17.12 2.73
N CYS A 37 5.65 -18.05 3.01
CA CYS A 37 5.53 -19.38 2.44
C CYS A 37 4.22 -19.92 3.01
N GLY A 38 3.29 -20.22 2.13
CA GLY A 38 2.00 -20.82 2.49
C GLY A 38 2.16 -22.14 3.22
#